data_AF-A0A2V6UU77-F1
#
_entry.id   AF-A0A2V6UU77-F1
#
_cell.length_a   1.000
_cell.length_b   1.000
_cell.length_c   1.000
_cell.angle_alpha   90.00
_cell.angle_beta   90.00
_cell.angle_gamma   90.00
#
_symmetry.space_group_name_H-M   'P 1'
#
loop_
_entity.id
_entity.type
_entity.pdbx_description
1 polymer ?
#
loop_
_entity_poly.entity_id
_entity_poly.type
_entity_poly.pdbx_seq_one_letter_code
_entity_poly.pdbx_strand_id
1 'polypeptide(L)'
;ELIELTDLPFADLLKKVAALPDRTVILFYVLLRDGAGANHVPTYALTAIARATRVAVYGVSDTFIGHGIVGGRVISFREHGRQAAALAARALRGESPGPPGAGDLDLNVTTFDAQELKRWGI
;
A
#
# COMPACT_ATOMS: atom_id res chain seq x y z
N GLU A 1 16.26 -12.00 -5.06
CA GLU A 1 16.74 -10.93 -5.95
C GLU A 1 15.78 -9.76 -5.85
N LEU A 2 16.25 -8.51 -5.98
CA LEU A 2 15.42 -7.32 -6.00
C LEU A 2 15.35 -6.78 -7.43
N ILE A 3 14.14 -6.65 -7.98
CA ILE A 3 13.91 -6.10 -9.32
C ILE A 3 13.38 -4.68 -9.16
N GLU A 4 14.15 -3.69 -9.61
CA GLU A 4 13.77 -2.29 -9.45
C GLU A 4 12.65 -1.89 -10.43
N LEU A 5 11.55 -1.37 -9.89
CA LEU A 5 10.36 -0.92 -10.62
C LEU A 5 10.09 0.59 -10.45
N THR A 6 10.99 1.30 -9.78
CA THR A 6 10.88 2.74 -9.51
C THR A 6 11.43 3.57 -10.68
N ASP A 7 11.10 4.85 -10.72
CA ASP A 7 11.64 5.85 -11.66
C ASP A 7 11.50 5.51 -13.16
N LEU A 8 10.57 4.62 -13.50
CA LEU A 8 10.20 4.31 -14.87
C LEU A 8 9.02 5.19 -15.30
N PRO A 9 9.00 5.70 -16.55
CA PRO A 9 7.75 6.17 -17.15
C PRO A 9 6.66 5.12 -17.00
N PHE A 10 5.42 5.52 -16.69
CA PHE A 10 4.38 4.57 -16.31
C PHE A 10 4.11 3.49 -17.38
N ALA A 11 4.17 3.86 -18.66
CA ALA A 11 4.02 2.90 -19.75
C ALA A 11 5.12 1.82 -19.74
N ASP A 12 6.35 2.17 -19.39
CA ASP A 12 7.46 1.22 -19.32
C ASP A 12 7.42 0.38 -18.04
N LEU A 13 6.94 0.95 -16.93
CA LEU A 13 6.60 0.19 -15.74
C LEU A 13 5.58 -0.91 -16.07
N LEU A 14 4.50 -0.60 -16.78
CA LEU A 14 3.49 -1.59 -17.17
C LEU A 14 4.06 -2.71 -18.05
N LYS A 15 4.95 -2.38 -19.00
CA LYS A 15 5.66 -3.40 -19.79
C LYS A 15 6.55 -4.28 -18.91
N LYS A 16 7.27 -3.68 -17.97
CA LYS A 16 8.20 -4.40 -17.09
C LYS A 16 7.47 -5.35 -16.15
N VAL A 17 6.36 -4.92 -15.53
CA VAL A 17 5.56 -5.78 -14.64
C VAL A 17 4.86 -6.92 -15.39
N ALA A 18 4.55 -6.73 -16.68
CA ALA A 18 4.00 -7.76 -17.56
C ALA A 18 5.03 -8.80 -18.00
N ALA A 19 6.33 -8.51 -17.87
CA ALA A 19 7.43 -9.39 -18.25
C ALA A 19 8.16 -9.99 -17.04
N LEU A 20 7.63 -9.82 -15.82
CA LEU A 20 8.25 -10.37 -14.62
C LEU A 20 8.35 -11.90 -14.69
N PRO A 21 9.48 -12.48 -14.22
CA PRO A 21 9.63 -13.92 -14.11
C PRO A 21 8.58 -14.54 -13.17
N ASP A 22 8.27 -15.80 -13.42
CA ASP A 22 7.49 -16.60 -12.49
C ASP A 22 8.18 -16.66 -11.11
N ARG A 23 7.40 -16.90 -10.05
CA ARG A 23 7.86 -16.92 -8.64
C ARG A 23 8.45 -15.59 -8.14
N THR A 24 8.04 -14.48 -8.75
CA THR A 24 8.25 -13.13 -8.19
C THR A 24 6.96 -12.63 -7.53
N VAL A 25 7.08 -11.57 -6.72
CA VAL A 25 5.95 -10.82 -6.19
C VAL A 25 6.28 -9.33 -6.29
N ILE A 26 5.26 -8.49 -6.45
CA ILE A 26 5.42 -7.03 -6.42
C ILE A 26 5.09 -6.55 -5.01
N LEU A 27 5.93 -5.69 -4.44
CA LEU A 27 5.58 -4.89 -3.26
C LEU A 27 5.29 -3.46 -3.70
N PHE A 28 4.03 -3.05 -3.60
CA PHE A 28 3.57 -1.71 -3.94
C PHE A 28 3.54 -0.83 -2.68
N TYR A 29 4.43 0.16 -2.65
CA TYR A 29 4.47 1.16 -1.58
C TYR A 29 3.57 2.36 -1.93
N VAL A 30 3.93 3.15 -2.94
CA VAL A 30 3.12 4.22 -3.51
C VAL A 30 3.68 4.61 -4.88
N LEU A 31 2.82 5.03 -5.81
CA LEU A 31 3.22 5.71 -7.04
C LEU A 31 2.44 7.03 -7.16
N LEU A 32 3.09 8.14 -6.83
CA LEU A 32 2.52 9.49 -6.95
C LEU A 32 2.99 10.19 -8.23
N ARG A 33 4.25 9.96 -8.60
CA ARG A 33 4.90 10.52 -9.78
C ARG A 33 5.76 9.45 -10.42
N ASP A 34 5.71 9.31 -11.74
CA ASP A 34 6.51 8.34 -12.47
C ASP A 34 7.87 8.92 -12.93
N GLY A 35 8.68 8.09 -13.59
CA GLY A 35 9.99 8.49 -14.14
C GLY A 35 9.94 9.54 -15.25
N ALA A 36 8.78 9.74 -15.88
CA ALA A 36 8.55 10.82 -16.84
C ALA A 36 8.07 12.12 -16.16
N GLY A 37 7.88 12.08 -14.83
CA GLY A 37 7.41 13.20 -14.04
C GLY A 37 5.90 13.40 -14.06
N ALA A 38 5.12 12.45 -14.62
CA ALA A 38 3.66 12.51 -14.65
C ALA A 38 3.08 12.11 -13.29
N ASN A 39 2.04 12.83 -12.84
CA ASN A 39 1.35 12.53 -11.60
C ASN A 39 0.31 11.42 -11.79
N HIS A 40 0.17 10.58 -10.77
CA HIS A 40 -0.73 9.43 -10.77
C HIS A 40 -1.58 9.42 -9.50
N VAL A 41 -2.84 9.04 -9.64
CA VAL A 41 -3.65 8.62 -8.49
C VAL A 41 -3.19 7.22 -8.10
N PRO A 42 -2.66 6.98 -6.89
CA PRO A 42 -2.01 5.72 -6.55
C PRO A 42 -2.89 4.48 -6.77
N THR A 43 -4.18 4.57 -6.45
CA THR A 43 -5.14 3.47 -6.63
C THR A 43 -5.38 3.14 -8.10
N TYR A 44 -5.38 4.13 -9.00
CA TYR A 44 -5.53 3.92 -10.44
C TYR A 44 -4.25 3.31 -11.03
N ALA A 45 -3.09 3.81 -10.62
CA ALA A 45 -1.81 3.23 -11.03
C ALA A 45 -1.68 1.77 -10.59
N LEU A 46 -1.98 1.48 -9.32
CA LEU A 46 -2.00 0.14 -8.77
C LEU A 46 -2.96 -0.79 -9.53
N THR A 47 -4.18 -0.34 -9.81
CA THR A 47 -5.17 -1.13 -10.56
C THR A 47 -4.64 -1.50 -11.95
N ALA A 48 -3.97 -0.57 -12.64
CA ALA A 48 -3.36 -0.85 -13.95
C ALA A 48 -2.17 -1.81 -13.84
N ILE A 49 -1.32 -1.67 -12.82
CA ILE A 49 -0.21 -2.59 -12.54
C ILE A 49 -0.74 -4.01 -12.27
N ALA A 50 -1.73 -4.17 -11.40
CA ALA A 50 -2.32 -5.45 -11.02
C ALA A 50 -3.04 -6.15 -12.19
N ARG A 51 -3.51 -5.38 -13.18
CA ARG A 51 -4.05 -5.91 -14.44
C ARG A 51 -2.97 -6.31 -15.44
N ALA A 52 -1.85 -5.59 -15.48
CA ALA A 52 -0.77 -5.84 -16.43
C ALA A 52 0.14 -7.01 -16.02
N THR A 53 0.23 -7.29 -14.72
CA THR A 53 1.14 -8.31 -14.20
C THR A 53 0.52 -9.70 -14.06
N ARG A 54 1.37 -10.73 -14.07
CA ARG A 54 1.02 -12.14 -13.88
C ARG A 54 1.44 -12.70 -12.51
N VAL A 55 1.85 -11.83 -11.59
CA VAL A 55 2.27 -12.22 -10.23
C VAL A 55 1.47 -11.47 -9.17
N ALA A 56 1.45 -12.00 -7.95
CA ALA A 56 0.76 -11.36 -6.84
C ALA A 56 1.38 -10.00 -6.48
N VAL A 57 0.52 -9.03 -6.18
CA VAL A 57 0.92 -7.71 -5.68
C VAL A 57 0.57 -7.63 -4.19
N TYR A 58 1.53 -7.29 -3.35
CA TYR A 58 1.33 -6.95 -1.95
C TYR A 58 1.41 -5.44 -1.79
N GLY A 59 0.68 -4.87 -0.84
CA GLY A 59 0.66 -3.44 -0.59
C GLY A 59 0.90 -3.11 0.87
N VAL A 60 1.20 -1.85 1.15
CA VAL A 60 1.51 -1.38 2.51
C VAL A 60 0.36 -0.69 3.24
N SER A 61 -0.75 -0.38 2.56
CA SER A 61 -1.88 0.36 3.13
C SER A 61 -3.22 -0.33 2.89
N ASP A 62 -4.11 -0.26 3.88
CA ASP A 62 -5.50 -0.73 3.77
C ASP A 62 -6.29 -0.02 2.65
N THR A 63 -5.91 1.20 2.28
CA THR A 63 -6.53 1.97 1.18
C THR A 63 -6.36 1.33 -0.20
N PHE A 64 -5.42 0.39 -0.34
CA PHE A 64 -5.16 -0.34 -1.58
C PHE A 64 -5.95 -1.64 -1.71
N ILE A 65 -6.60 -2.11 -0.64
CA ILE A 65 -7.53 -3.25 -0.71
C ILE A 65 -8.64 -2.93 -1.72
N GLY A 66 -9.06 -3.91 -2.52
CA GLY A 66 -10.00 -3.71 -3.63
C GLY A 66 -9.37 -3.13 -4.91
N HIS A 67 -8.08 -2.81 -4.91
CA HIS A 67 -7.37 -2.25 -6.08
C HIS A 67 -6.32 -3.20 -6.67
N GLY A 68 -6.30 -4.46 -6.22
CA GLY A 68 -5.45 -5.51 -6.78
C GLY A 68 -4.24 -5.91 -5.94
N ILE A 69 -4.18 -5.51 -4.66
CA ILE A 69 -3.26 -6.13 -3.71
C ILE A 69 -3.89 -7.35 -3.04
N VAL A 70 -3.08 -8.35 -2.71
CA VAL A 70 -3.47 -9.49 -1.87
C VAL A 70 -3.82 -9.04 -0.45
N GLY A 71 -3.12 -8.02 0.06
CA GLY A 71 -3.23 -7.53 1.43
C GLY A 71 -2.03 -7.91 2.29
N GLY A 72 -2.23 -8.06 3.60
CA GLY A 72 -1.17 -8.34 4.57
C GLY A 72 -1.40 -7.62 5.90
N ARG A 73 -0.29 -7.36 6.61
CA ARG A 73 -0.28 -6.50 7.80
C ARG A 73 0.04 -5.07 7.35
N VAL A 74 -1.02 -4.32 7.07
CA VAL A 74 -0.99 -3.05 6.34
C VAL A 74 -1.29 -1.86 7.26
N ILE A 75 -0.77 -0.68 6.90
CA ILE A 75 -1.05 0.58 7.59
C ILE A 75 -2.54 0.89 7.50
N SER A 76 -3.19 1.14 8.65
CA SER A 76 -4.56 1.64 8.68
C SER A 76 -4.63 3.13 8.98
N PHE A 77 -4.87 3.94 7.95
CA PHE A 77 -5.05 5.38 8.14
C PHE A 77 -6.26 5.73 9.01
N ARG A 78 -7.25 4.85 9.06
CA ARG A 78 -8.39 4.98 9.99
C ARG A 78 -7.92 4.92 11.44
N GLU A 79 -7.09 3.94 11.77
CA GLU A 79 -6.62 3.73 13.13
C GLU A 79 -5.63 4.83 13.57
N HIS A 80 -4.76 5.26 12.66
CA HIS A 80 -3.95 6.47 12.82
C HIS A 80 -4.81 7.71 13.12
N GLY A 81 -5.87 7.94 12.33
CA GLY A 81 -6.78 9.07 12.53
C GLY A 81 -7.52 9.00 13.88
N ARG A 82 -7.98 7.81 14.26
CA ARG A 82 -8.67 7.58 15.54
C ARG A 82 -7.77 7.93 16.73
N GLN A 83 -6.51 7.48 16.71
CA GLN A 83 -5.57 7.76 17.78
C GLN A 83 -5.19 9.25 17.83
N ALA A 84 -4.92 9.86 16.67
CA ALA A 84 -4.64 11.29 16.58
C ALA A 84 -5.79 12.13 17.14
N ALA A 85 -7.04 11.79 16.81
CA ALA A 85 -8.22 12.45 17.36
C ALA A 85 -8.34 12.29 18.88
N ALA A 86 -8.05 11.10 19.41
CA ALA A 86 -8.06 10.86 20.85
C ALA A 86 -7.01 11.71 21.58
N LEU A 87 -5.80 11.83 21.02
CA LEU A 87 -4.74 12.70 21.56
C LEU A 87 -5.14 14.17 21.51
N ALA A 88 -5.68 14.63 20.37
CA ALA A 88 -6.19 16.00 20.23
C ALA A 88 -7.29 16.32 21.25
N ALA A 89 -8.23 15.40 21.48
CA ALA A 89 -9.29 15.57 22.47
C ALA A 89 -8.76 15.70 23.91
N ARG A 90 -7.69 14.98 24.25
CA ARG A 90 -7.00 15.09 25.56
C ARG A 90 -6.33 16.46 25.70
N ALA A 91 -5.60 16.89 24.68
CA ALA A 91 -4.95 18.20 24.66
C ALA A 91 -5.97 19.34 24.82
N LEU A 92 -7.12 19.26 24.15
CA LEU A 92 -8.20 20.25 24.27
C LEU A 92 -8.83 20.32 25.68
N ARG A 93 -8.66 19.28 26.50
CA ARG A 93 -9.06 19.29 27.93
C ARG A 93 -7.97 19.82 28.87
N GLY A 94 -6.85 20.31 28.33
CA GLY A 94 -5.73 20.82 29.11
C GLY A 94 -4.74 19.74 29.58
N GLU A 95 -4.88 18.50 29.11
CA GLU A 95 -3.85 17.48 29.34
C GLU A 95 -2.62 17.77 28.47
N SER A 96 -1.42 17.45 28.97
CA SER A 96 -0.20 17.41 28.15
C SER A 96 0.13 15.94 27.85
N PRO A 97 -0.44 15.36 26.77
CA PRO A 97 -0.10 14.00 26.41
C PRO A 97 1.38 13.93 26.02
N GLY A 98 2.15 13.12 26.75
CA GLY A 98 3.52 12.79 26.39
C GLY A 98 3.60 12.06 25.04
N PRO A 99 4.82 11.76 24.55
CA PRO A 99 4.98 11.01 23.32
C PRO A 99 4.25 9.65 23.40
N PRO A 100 3.74 9.12 22.27
CA PRO A 100 3.13 7.79 22.24
C PRO A 100 4.10 6.73 22.77
N GLY A 101 3.59 5.76 23.52
CA GLY A 101 4.38 4.60 23.94
C GLY A 101 4.70 3.67 22.77
N ALA A 102 5.65 2.74 22.93
CA ALA A 102 6.05 1.83 21.85
C ALA A 102 4.90 0.98 21.27
N GLY A 103 3.88 0.66 22.07
CA GLY A 103 2.68 -0.08 21.64
C GLY A 103 1.59 0.78 20.98
N ASP A 104 1.69 2.11 21.09
CA ASP A 104 0.76 3.06 20.46
C ASP A 104 1.02 3.20 18.95
N LEU A 105 2.10 2.61 18.43
CA LEU A 105 2.55 2.80 17.05
C LEU A 105 2.20 1.64 16.12
N ASP A 106 1.73 0.49 16.64
CA ASP A 106 1.31 -0.63 15.81
C ASP A 106 -0.17 -0.51 15.40
N LEU A 107 -0.42 0.46 14.54
CA LEU A 107 -1.74 0.73 13.97
C LEU A 107 -1.94 0.01 12.64
N ASN A 108 -1.12 -1.01 12.39
CA ASN A 108 -1.28 -1.90 11.26
C ASN A 108 -2.40 -2.90 11.56
N VAL A 109 -3.20 -3.18 10.53
CA VAL A 109 -4.28 -4.16 10.58
C VAL A 109 -3.94 -5.32 9.66
N THR A 110 -4.33 -6.52 10.06
CA THR A 110 -4.23 -7.71 9.21
C THR A 110 -5.48 -7.78 8.34
N THR A 111 -5.33 -7.40 7.07
CA THR A 111 -6.45 -7.32 6.11
C THR A 111 -6.02 -7.90 4.76
N PHE A 112 -6.88 -8.73 4.18
CA PHE A 112 -6.64 -9.38 2.90
C PHE A 112 -7.84 -9.21 1.96
N ASP A 113 -7.56 -9.16 0.66
CA ASP A 113 -8.57 -9.15 -0.38
C ASP A 113 -8.93 -10.59 -0.78
N ALA A 114 -10.17 -10.98 -0.50
CA ALA A 114 -10.64 -12.35 -0.76
C ALA A 114 -10.62 -12.72 -2.25
N GLN A 115 -10.81 -11.74 -3.16
CA GLN A 115 -10.79 -12.01 -4.59
C GLN A 115 -9.36 -12.29 -5.07
N GLU A 116 -8.39 -11.52 -4.58
CA GLU A 116 -6.98 -11.72 -4.93
C GLU A 116 -6.40 -12.97 -4.27
N LEU A 117 -6.75 -13.29 -3.01
CA LEU A 117 -6.38 -14.57 -2.39
C LEU A 117 -6.82 -15.76 -3.25
N LYS A 118 -8.09 -15.75 -3.68
CA LYS A 118 -8.64 -16.80 -4.56
C LYS A 118 -7.94 -16.82 -5.92
N ARG A 119 -7.69 -15.66 -6.53
CA ARG A 119 -7.03 -15.53 -7.85
C ARG A 119 -5.64 -16.15 -7.84
N TRP A 120 -4.89 -15.95 -6.76
CA TRP A 120 -3.49 -16.41 -6.65
C TRP A 120 -3.35 -17.77 -5.94
N GLY A 121 -4.42 -18.34 -5.41
CA GLY A 121 -4.41 -19.64 -4.73
C GLY A 121 -3.65 -19.61 -3.40
N ILE A 122 -3.78 -18.50 -2.66
CA ILE A 122 -3.17 -18.27 -1.34
C ILE A 122 -4.17 -18.59 -0.23
#